data_AF-A0A5C8WSS1-F1
#
_entry.id   AF-A0A5C8WSS1-F1
#
_cell.length_a   1.000
_cell.length_b   1.000
_cell.length_c   1.000
_cell.angle_alpha   90.00
_cell.angle_beta   90.00
_cell.angle_gamma   90.00
#
_symmetry.space_group_name_H-M   'P 1'
#
loop_
_entity.id
_entity.type
_entity.pdbx_description
1 polymer ?
#
loop_
_entity_poly.entity_id
_entity_poly.type
_entity_poly.pdbx_seq_one_letter_code
_entity_poly.pdbx_strand_id
1 'polypeptide(L)' 'MTASRLRDVLARLRWSQRGFAQALACDDRLVRRWASGDAAIPPDVARWLEALAEAHTRHPAPEGWRRRSA' A
#
# COMPACT_ATOMS: atom_id res chain seq x y z
N MET A 1 3.73 12.77 -2.29
CA MET A 1 2.47 12.07 -1.92
C MET A 1 1.97 12.65 -0.61
N THR A 2 0.66 12.82 -0.45
CA THR A 2 0.04 13.28 0.80
C THR A 2 -0.26 12.09 1.74
N ALA A 3 -0.50 12.37 3.01
CA ALA A 3 -0.91 11.36 4.00
C ALA A 3 -2.25 10.69 3.64
N SER A 4 -3.21 11.45 3.12
CA SER A 4 -4.47 10.90 2.60
C SER A 4 -4.22 9.92 1.45
N ARG A 5 -3.41 10.32 0.46
CA ARG A 5 -3.11 9.49 -0.69
C ARG A 5 -2.35 8.21 -0.31
N LEU A 6 -1.44 8.29 0.66
CA LEU A 6 -0.78 7.11 1.23
C LEU A 6 -1.82 6.12 1.76
N ARG A 7 -2.76 6.59 2.59
CA ARG A 7 -3.82 5.72 3.15
C ARG A 7 -4.68 5.09 2.05
N ASP A 8 -5.04 5.86 1.02
CA ASP A 8 -5.82 5.35 -0.11
C ASP A 8 -5.08 4.25 -0.89
N VAL A 9 -3.79 4.45 -1.15
CA VAL A 9 -2.95 3.47 -1.85
C VAL A 9 -2.80 2.20 -1.02
N LEU A 10 -2.52 2.31 0.28
CA LEU A 10 -2.44 1.14 1.16
C LEU A 10 -3.77 0.36 1.22
N ALA A 11 -4.91 1.07 1.26
CA ALA A 11 -6.22 0.43 1.22
C ALA A 11 -6.46 -0.32 -0.09
N ARG A 12 -6.09 0.26 -1.25
CA ARG A 12 -6.16 -0.40 -2.56
C ARG A 12 -5.30 -1.66 -2.62
N LEU A 13 -4.08 -1.58 -2.06
CA LEU A 13 -3.15 -2.69 -1.97
C LEU A 13 -3.49 -3.72 -0.87
N ARG A 14 -4.55 -3.46 -0.09
CA ARG A 14 -4.95 -4.29 1.07
C ARG A 14 -3.85 -4.40 2.12
N TRP A 15 -2.96 -3.43 2.21
CA TRP A 15 -1.89 -3.37 3.20
C TRP A 15 -2.32 -2.57 4.42
N SER A 16 -1.98 -3.09 5.60
CA SER A 16 -1.98 -2.30 6.84
C SER A 16 -0.72 -1.43 6.90
N GLN A 17 -0.72 -0.39 7.73
CA GLN A 17 0.49 0.42 7.98
C GLN A 17 1.65 -0.45 8.51
N ARG A 18 1.35 -1.43 9.36
CA ARG A 18 2.34 -2.42 9.85
C ARG A 18 2.86 -3.32 8.73
N GLY A 19 1.97 -3.83 7.86
CA GLY A 19 2.39 -4.64 6.71
C GLY A 19 3.26 -3.86 5.73
N PHE A 20 2.97 -2.57 5.55
CA PHE A 20 3.80 -1.67 4.76
C PHE A 20 5.17 -1.40 5.40
N ALA A 21 5.22 -1.18 6.72
CA ALA A 21 6.49 -1.04 7.44
C ALA A 21 7.36 -2.29 7.31
N GLN A 22 6.75 -3.48 7.40
CA GLN A 22 7.43 -4.76 7.16
C GLN A 22 7.98 -4.86 5.73
N ALA A 23 7.21 -4.44 4.72
CA ALA A 23 7.64 -4.45 3.32
C ALA A 23 8.86 -3.53 3.07
N LEU A 24 8.98 -2.44 3.83
CA LEU A 24 10.12 -1.52 3.79
C LEU A 24 11.26 -1.90 4.76
N ALA A 25 11.08 -2.93 5.57
CA ALA A 25 11.97 -3.27 6.68
C ALA A 25 12.28 -2.04 7.58
N CYS A 26 11.26 -1.24 7.90
CA CYS A 26 11.37 -0.03 8.70
C CYS A 26 10.46 -0.05 9.93
N ASP A 27 10.61 0.96 10.80
CA ASP A 27 9.83 1.08 12.03
C ASP A 27 8.38 1.50 11.74
N ASP A 28 7.40 0.79 12.33
CA ASP A 28 5.97 1.09 12.25
C ASP A 28 5.63 2.55 12.62
N ARG A 29 6.37 3.17 13.54
CA ARG A 29 6.16 4.57 13.98
C ARG A 29 6.46 5.54 12.86
N LEU A 30 7.44 5.25 11.99
CA LEU A 30 7.75 6.10 10.84
C LEU A 30 6.58 6.10 9.86
N VAL A 31 6.04 4.93 9.55
CA VAL A 31 4.87 4.79 8.67
C VAL A 31 3.64 5.47 9.28
N ARG A 32 3.42 5.36 10.59
CA ARG A 32 2.32 6.05 11.28
C ARG A 32 2.43 7.56 11.12
N ARG A 33 3.63 8.14 11.28
CA ARG A 33 3.88 9.57 11.08
C ARG A 33 3.63 10.01 9.63
N TRP A 34 3.99 9.19 8.66
CA TRP A 34 3.64 9.46 7.25
C TRP A 34 2.11 9.44 7.03
N ALA A 35 1.41 8.50 7.67
CA ALA A 35 -0.05 8.35 7.51
C ALA A 35 -0.86 9.42 8.27
N SER A 36 -0.32 10.02 9.32
CA SER A 36 -0.90 11.18 10.02
C SER A 36 -0.54 12.52 9.37
N GLY A 37 0.55 12.57 8.60
CA GLY A 37 1.09 13.81 8.03
C GLY A 37 2.15 14.49 8.89
N ASP A 38 2.55 13.88 10.01
CA ASP A 38 3.59 14.38 10.92
C ASP A 38 5.02 14.19 10.38
N ALA A 39 5.15 13.55 9.22
CA ALA A 39 6.39 13.40 8.48
C ALA A 39 6.13 13.36 6.97
N ALA A 40 7.04 13.95 6.20
CA ALA A 40 7.02 13.84 4.75
C ALA A 40 7.34 12.40 4.31
N ILE A 41 6.60 11.91 3.31
CA ILE A 41 6.87 10.63 2.68
C ILE A 41 8.01 10.81 1.66
N PRO A 42 9.08 9.99 1.70
CA PRO A 42 10.14 10.04 0.71
C PRO A 42 9.62 9.91 -0.72
N PRO A 43 10.10 10.72 -1.68
CA PRO A 43 9.62 10.67 -3.07
C PRO A 43 9.76 9.30 -3.74
N ASP A 44 10.83 8.56 -3.46
CA ASP A 44 11.05 7.22 -4.01
C ASP A 44 10.03 6.20 -3.49
N VAL A 45 9.71 6.26 -2.19
CA VAL A 45 8.67 5.43 -1.56
C VAL A 45 7.30 5.74 -2.15
N ALA A 46 7.01 7.04 -2.36
CA ALA A 46 5.77 7.47 -3.00
C ALA A 46 5.65 6.94 -4.44
N ARG A 47 6.71 7.07 -5.25
CA ARG A 47 6.73 6.57 -6.64
C ARG A 47 6.53 5.07 -6.71
N TRP A 48 7.21 4.33 -5.83
CA TRP A 48 7.10 2.88 -5.74
C TRP A 48 5.67 2.43 -5.38
N LEU A 49 5.05 3.06 -4.37
CA LEU A 49 3.67 2.75 -3.97
C LEU A 49 2.64 3.02 -5.08
N GLU A 50 2.77 4.13 -5.81
CA GLU A 50 1.87 4.42 -6.93
C GLU A 50 2.02 3.40 -8.07
N ALA A 51 3.25 2.97 -8.37
CA ALA A 51 3.49 1.93 -9.36
C ALA A 51 2.86 0.58 -8.95
N LEU A 52 2.96 0.21 -7.67
CA LEU A 52 2.30 -0.98 -7.14
C LEU A 52 0.78 -0.87 -7.21
N ALA A 53 0.21 0.28 -6.85
CA ALA A 53 -1.23 0.50 -6.90
C ALA A 53 -1.78 0.39 -8.33
N GLU A 54 -1.03 0.92 -9.30
CA GLU A 54 -1.37 0.80 -10.72
C GLU A 54 -1.28 -0.65 -11.21
N ALA A 55 -0.20 -1.36 -10.88
CA ALA A 55 -0.06 -2.77 -11.22
C ALA A 55 -1.19 -3.62 -10.62
N HIS A 56 -1.57 -3.38 -9.35
CA HIS A 56 -2.67 -4.08 -8.70
C HIS A 56 -4.02 -3.84 -9.40
N THR A 57 -4.26 -2.62 -9.88
CA THR A 57 -5.47 -2.30 -10.64
C THR A 57 -5.49 -2.99 -12.01
N ARG A 58 -4.35 -3.12 -12.68
CA ARG A 58 -4.24 -3.81 -13.98
C ARG A 58 -4.32 -5.33 -13.89
N HIS A 59 -4.00 -5.89 -12.72
CA HIS A 59 -3.99 -7.33 -12.48
C HIS A 59 -4.92 -7.68 -11.31
N PRO A 60 -6.26 -7.57 -11.50
CA PRO A 60 -7.21 -7.95 -10.47
C PRO A 60 -7.12 -9.44 -10.14
N ALA A 61 -7.64 -9.82 -8.97
CA ALA A 61 -7.71 -11.22 -8.58
C ALA A 61 -8.49 -12.05 -9.62
N PRO A 62 -8.08 -13.28 -9.92
CA PRO A 62 -8.80 -14.14 -10.85
C PRO A 62 -10.24 -14.39 -10.35
N GLU A 63 -11.20 -14.58 -11.25
CA GLU A 63 -12.60 -14.80 -10.87
C GLU A 63 -12.91 -16.28 -10.60
N GLY A 64 -12.14 -17.18 -11.21
CA GLY A 64 -12.41 -18.62 -11.20
C GLY A 64 -11.91 -19.39 -9.97
N TRP A 65 -11.01 -18.83 -9.16
CA TRP A 65 -10.35 -19.59 -8.07
C TRP A 65 -11.29 -20.04 -6.95
N ARG A 66 -12.45 -19.39 -6.81
CA ARG A 66 -13.45 -19.73 -5.77
C ARG A 66 -14.47 -20.77 -6.22
N ARG A 67 -14.47 -21.20 -7.50
CA ARG A 67 -15.37 -22.26 -7.93
C ARG A 67 -14.89 -23.57 -7.30
N ARG A 68 -15.67 -24.08 -6.35
CA ARG A 68 -15.59 -25.48 -5.94
C ARG A 68 -15.98 -26.28 -7.18
N SER A 69 -15.05 -27.06 -7.73
CA SER A 69 -15.41 -28.04 -8.76
C SER A 69 -16.54 -28.91 -8.18
N ALA A 70 -17.71 -28.84 -8.81
CA ALA A 70 -18.81 -29.74 -8.55
C ALA A 70 -18.57 -31.05 -9.31
#